data_AF-A0A2R6T7L1-F1
#
_entry.id   AF-A0A2R6T7L1-F1
#
_cell.length_a   1.000
_cell.length_b   1.000
_cell.length_c   1.000
_cell.angle_alpha   90.00
_cell.angle_beta   90.00
_cell.angle_gamma   90.00
#
_symmetry.space_group_name_H-M   'P 1'
#
loop_
_entity.id
_entity.type
_entity.pdbx_description
1 polymer ?
#
loop_
_entity_poly.entity_id
_entity_poly.type
_entity_poly.pdbx_seq_one_letter_code
_entity_poly.pdbx_strand_id
1 'polypeptide(L)'
;MKNKAGKERGLVKKLRRWFRPRFREKIGKTNYWRLRNLFGLKPRNPFEEAWRKDDSGEIKKHYRHNLEIVLESVENLVREVDGKIIITADHGEGFGRDDLWGHPRGKNYDFLRTVPWLVIE
;
A
#
# COMPACT_ATOMS: atom_id res chain seq x y z
N MET A 1 -3.10 -45.99 8.40
CA MET A 1 -1.81 -45.47 8.92
C MET A 1 -1.52 -44.12 8.25
N LYS A 2 -1.49 -43.00 8.98
CA LYS A 2 -1.18 -41.68 8.39
C LYS A 2 0.34 -41.55 8.18
N ASN A 3 0.75 -41.38 6.92
CA ASN A 3 2.16 -41.33 6.48
C ASN A 3 2.99 -40.28 7.26
N LYS A 4 4.15 -40.68 7.82
CA LYS A 4 5.10 -39.79 8.53
C LYS A 4 5.46 -38.53 7.72
N ALA A 5 5.64 -38.68 6.41
CA ALA A 5 5.93 -37.58 5.48
C ALA A 5 4.82 -36.50 5.39
N GLY A 6 3.55 -36.89 5.55
CA GLY A 6 2.43 -35.94 5.61
C GLY A 6 2.39 -35.15 6.92
N LYS A 7 2.80 -35.79 8.02
CA LYS A 7 2.91 -35.19 9.36
C LYS A 7 4.06 -34.18 9.42
N GLU A 8 5.22 -34.52 8.86
CA GLU A 8 6.39 -33.62 8.75
C GLU A 8 6.11 -32.41 7.85
N ARG A 9 5.50 -32.61 6.66
CA ARG A 9 5.05 -31.51 5.80
C ARG A 9 4.07 -30.58 6.50
N GLY A 10 3.21 -31.13 7.36
CA GLY A 10 2.29 -30.37 8.21
C GLY A 10 3.01 -29.56 9.30
N LEU A 11 3.99 -30.18 9.97
CA LEU A 11 4.80 -29.57 11.02
C LEU A 11 5.65 -28.42 10.49
N VAL A 12 6.33 -28.62 9.35
CA VAL A 12 7.10 -27.57 8.66
C VAL A 12 6.19 -26.44 8.19
N LYS A 13 5.00 -26.73 7.63
CA LYS A 13 4.01 -25.69 7.28
C LYS A 13 3.55 -24.91 8.50
N LYS A 14 3.33 -25.57 9.64
CA LYS A 14 2.86 -24.96 10.90
C LYS A 14 3.96 -24.08 11.51
N LEU A 15 5.19 -24.57 11.56
CA LEU A 15 6.37 -23.83 11.99
C LEU A 15 6.61 -22.60 11.10
N ARG A 16 6.53 -22.77 9.76
CA ARG A 16 6.64 -21.66 8.81
C ARG A 16 5.50 -20.65 8.98
N ARG A 17 4.27 -21.09 9.26
CA ARG A 17 3.13 -20.18 9.54
C ARG A 17 3.32 -19.39 10.83
N TRP A 18 3.98 -19.97 11.83
CA TRP A 18 4.24 -19.33 13.12
C TRP A 18 5.44 -18.37 13.09
N PHE A 19 6.55 -18.80 12.48
CA PHE A 19 7.81 -18.04 12.47
C PHE A 19 7.78 -16.87 11.48
N ARG A 20 7.15 -17.06 10.31
CA ARG A 20 7.15 -16.08 9.22
C ARG A 20 6.51 -14.72 9.56
N PRO A 21 5.35 -14.61 10.24
CA PRO A 21 4.80 -13.30 10.60
C PRO A 21 5.72 -12.53 11.55
N ARG A 22 6.30 -13.20 12.55
CA ARG A 22 7.27 -12.59 13.48
C ARG A 22 8.56 -12.15 12.80
N PHE A 23 9.05 -12.96 11.87
CA PHE A 23 10.22 -12.60 11.08
C PHE A 23 9.94 -11.34 10.25
N ARG A 24 8.81 -11.31 9.52
CA ARG A 24 8.39 -10.15 8.72
C ARG A 24 8.27 -8.88 9.55
N GLU A 25 7.71 -8.98 10.76
CA GLU A 25 7.55 -7.85 11.67
C GLU A 25 8.90 -7.29 12.13
N LYS A 26 9.89 -8.15 12.40
CA LYS A 26 11.25 -7.71 12.77
C LYS A 26 12.03 -7.08 11.62
N ILE A 27 11.90 -7.59 10.39
CA ILE A 27 12.74 -7.11 9.27
C ILE A 27 12.12 -5.96 8.48
N GLY A 28 10.82 -5.70 8.64
CA GLY A 28 10.06 -4.76 7.81
C GLY A 28 9.57 -5.39 6.50
N LYS A 29 8.42 -4.91 6.03
CA LYS A 29 7.70 -5.27 4.81
C LYS A 29 8.56 -5.09 3.56
N THR A 30 9.27 -3.98 3.43
CA THR A 30 10.09 -3.67 2.25
C THR A 30 11.31 -4.60 2.16
N ASN A 31 12.01 -4.85 3.27
CA ASN A 31 13.10 -5.85 3.30
C ASN A 31 12.58 -7.27 3.08
N TYR A 32 11.39 -7.60 3.60
CA TYR A 32 10.73 -8.86 3.30
C TYR A 32 10.45 -9.01 1.80
N TRP A 33 9.98 -7.95 1.12
CA TRP A 33 9.79 -7.95 -0.34
C TRP A 33 11.10 -8.07 -1.11
N ARG A 34 12.17 -7.37 -0.70
CA ARG A 34 13.52 -7.51 -1.27
C ARG A 34 14.00 -8.97 -1.24
N LEU A 35 13.94 -9.62 -0.07
CA LEU A 35 14.34 -11.02 0.07
C LEU A 35 13.52 -11.93 -0.86
N ARG A 36 12.19 -11.72 -0.91
CA ARG A 36 11.33 -12.49 -1.80
C ARG A 36 11.68 -12.30 -3.27
N ASN A 37 12.05 -11.08 -3.67
CA ASN A 37 12.49 -10.80 -5.04
C ASN A 37 13.79 -11.53 -5.36
N LEU A 38 14.77 -11.48 -4.44
CA LEU A 38 16.04 -12.19 -4.59
C LEU A 38 15.87 -13.70 -4.76
N PHE A 39 14.90 -14.31 -4.06
CA PHE A 39 14.56 -15.73 -4.21
C PHE A 39 13.62 -16.05 -5.40
N GLY A 40 13.38 -15.09 -6.31
CA GLY A 40 12.52 -15.31 -7.49
C GLY A 40 11.05 -15.61 -7.16
N LEU A 41 10.58 -15.26 -5.97
CA LEU A 41 9.21 -15.52 -5.57
C LEU A 41 8.26 -14.49 -6.17
N LYS A 42 7.11 -14.94 -6.68
CA LYS A 42 6.04 -14.06 -7.19
C LYS A 42 5.60 -13.02 -6.16
N PRO A 43 5.20 -11.80 -6.56
CA PRO A 43 4.61 -10.79 -5.67
C PRO A 43 3.39 -11.35 -4.91
N ARG A 44 3.16 -10.91 -3.68
CA ARG A 44 2.02 -11.38 -2.87
C ARG A 44 0.79 -10.47 -2.94
N ASN A 45 0.99 -9.22 -3.34
CA ASN A 45 -0.04 -8.18 -3.36
C ASN A 45 0.37 -7.08 -4.36
N PRO A 46 -0.58 -6.24 -4.80
CA PRO A 46 -0.32 -5.18 -5.77
C PRO A 46 0.77 -4.20 -5.32
N PHE A 47 0.89 -3.89 -4.03
CA PHE A 47 1.94 -3.00 -3.54
C PHE A 47 3.35 -3.60 -3.67
N GLU A 48 3.52 -4.91 -3.43
CA GLU A 48 4.80 -5.59 -3.66
C GLU A 48 5.15 -5.61 -5.15
N GLU A 49 4.14 -5.80 -6.01
CA GLU A 49 4.34 -5.79 -7.46
C GLU A 49 4.71 -4.38 -7.95
N ALA A 50 3.97 -3.36 -7.53
CA ALA A 50 4.26 -1.97 -7.84
C ALA A 50 5.67 -1.60 -7.35
N TRP A 51 6.00 -1.87 -6.08
CA TRP A 51 7.31 -1.59 -5.49
C TRP A 51 8.46 -2.27 -6.27
N ARG A 52 8.27 -3.49 -6.80
CA ARG A 52 9.28 -4.16 -7.63
C ARG A 52 9.44 -3.55 -9.02
N LYS A 53 8.40 -2.93 -9.55
CA LYS A 53 8.41 -2.25 -10.85
C LYS A 53 8.84 -0.78 -10.75
N ASP A 54 8.88 -0.24 -9.53
CA ASP A 54 9.18 1.16 -9.25
C ASP A 54 10.70 1.43 -9.21
N ASP A 55 11.36 1.28 -10.35
CA ASP A 55 12.82 1.47 -10.46
C ASP A 55 13.24 2.96 -10.25
N SER A 56 12.34 3.92 -10.46
CA SER A 56 12.64 5.37 -10.47
C SER A 56 11.66 6.27 -9.69
N GLY A 57 10.67 5.72 -8.98
CA GLY A 57 9.61 6.51 -8.32
C GLY A 57 8.41 6.85 -9.22
N GLU A 58 8.18 6.04 -10.26
CA GLU A 58 7.03 6.11 -11.17
C GLU A 58 5.69 5.95 -10.45
N ILE A 59 5.63 5.21 -9.34
CA ILE A 59 4.37 5.04 -8.59
C ILE A 59 3.77 6.40 -8.23
N LYS A 60 4.59 7.34 -7.75
CA LYS A 60 4.12 8.67 -7.36
C LYS A 60 3.70 9.50 -8.58
N LYS A 61 4.31 9.28 -9.74
CA LYS A 61 3.89 9.92 -10.99
C LYS A 61 2.53 9.41 -11.44
N HIS A 62 2.32 8.10 -11.44
CA HIS A 62 1.01 7.52 -11.74
C HIS A 62 -0.07 7.95 -10.75
N TYR A 63 0.25 8.04 -9.46
CA TYR A 63 -0.67 8.56 -8.46
C TYR A 63 -1.06 10.02 -8.73
N ARG A 64 -0.08 10.89 -9.04
CA ARG A 64 -0.36 12.28 -9.42
C ARG A 64 -1.20 12.36 -10.69
N HIS A 65 -0.88 11.57 -11.70
CA HIS A 65 -1.65 11.55 -12.94
C HIS A 65 -3.10 11.10 -12.73
N ASN A 66 -3.33 10.11 -11.86
CA ASN A 66 -4.69 9.74 -11.49
C ASN A 66 -5.44 10.86 -10.77
N LEU A 67 -4.75 11.63 -9.91
CA LEU A 67 -5.33 12.80 -9.26
C LEU A 67 -5.69 13.91 -10.28
N GLU A 68 -4.86 14.14 -11.30
CA GLU A 68 -5.15 15.11 -12.37
C GLU A 68 -6.48 14.79 -13.07
N ILE A 69 -6.69 13.53 -13.45
CA ILE A 69 -7.95 13.06 -14.07
C ILE A 69 -9.17 13.29 -13.15
N VAL A 70 -9.02 13.03 -11.85
CA VAL A 70 -10.09 13.28 -10.88
C VAL A 70 -10.38 14.77 -10.77
N LEU A 71 -9.35 15.62 -10.73
CA LEU A 71 -9.50 17.06 -10.63
C LEU A 71 -10.16 17.67 -11.87
N GLU A 72 -9.91 17.14 -13.07
CA GLU A 72 -10.66 17.52 -14.29
C GLU A 72 -12.16 17.23 -14.14
N SER A 73 -12.52 16.10 -13.53
CA SER A 73 -13.92 15.76 -13.26
C SER A 73 -14.55 16.68 -12.21
N VAL A 74 -13.80 17.00 -11.15
CA VAL A 74 -14.24 17.93 -10.09
C VAL A 74 -14.39 19.35 -10.64
N GLU A 75 -13.54 19.79 -11.55
CA GLU A 75 -13.63 21.12 -12.18
C GLU A 75 -14.97 21.30 -12.90
N ASN A 76 -15.44 20.28 -13.63
CA ASN A 76 -16.76 20.33 -14.28
C ASN A 76 -17.89 20.49 -13.26
N LEU A 77 -17.84 19.75 -12.14
CA LEU A 77 -18.83 19.84 -11.07
C LEU A 77 -18.83 21.22 -10.39
N VAL A 78 -17.65 21.79 -10.16
CA VAL A 78 -17.51 23.13 -9.56
C VAL A 78 -18.22 24.21 -10.38
N ARG A 79 -18.27 24.08 -11.71
CA ARG A 79 -18.96 25.04 -12.60
C ARG A 79 -20.49 24.97 -12.52
N GLU A 80 -21.05 23.90 -11.96
CA GLU A 80 -22.49 23.66 -11.90
C GLU A 80 -23.07 23.87 -10.49
N VAL A 81 -22.23 24.00 -9.47
CA VAL A 81 -22.64 24.13 -8.07
C VAL A 81 -22.46 25.58 -7.62
N ASP A 82 -23.55 26.19 -7.18
CA ASP A 82 -23.53 27.55 -6.65
C ASP A 82 -23.10 27.60 -5.18
N GLY A 83 -22.42 28.68 -4.80
CA GLY A 83 -22.02 28.98 -3.43
C GLY A 83 -20.58 28.56 -3.09
N LYS A 84 -20.24 28.62 -1.81
CA LYS A 84 -18.90 28.30 -1.33
C LYS A 84 -18.62 26.80 -1.41
N ILE A 85 -17.59 26.42 -2.17
CA ILE A 85 -17.20 25.02 -2.36
C ILE A 85 -15.91 24.72 -1.57
N ILE A 86 -15.89 23.57 -0.91
CA ILE A 86 -14.70 23.05 -0.21
C ILE A 86 -14.35 21.69 -0.81
N ILE A 87 -13.14 21.56 -1.32
CA ILE A 87 -12.60 20.31 -1.87
C ILE A 87 -11.54 19.78 -0.89
N THR A 88 -11.74 18.55 -0.42
CA THR A 88 -10.85 17.87 0.53
C THR A 88 -10.77 16.37 0.25
N ALA A 89 -9.97 15.64 1.02
CA ALA A 89 -9.84 14.20 0.95
C ALA A 89 -10.17 13.56 2.31
N ASP A 90 -10.63 12.32 2.30
CA ASP A 90 -10.90 11.52 3.49
C ASP A 90 -9.61 11.05 4.19
N HIS A 91 -8.57 10.75 3.41
CA HIS A 91 -7.25 10.37 3.91
C HIS A 91 -6.10 10.66 2.93
N GLY A 92 -4.87 10.48 3.42
CA GLY A 92 -3.63 10.43 2.62
C GLY A 92 -3.22 9.00 2.24
N GLU A 93 -2.08 8.85 1.55
CA GLU A 93 -1.63 7.57 0.99
C GLU A 93 -0.14 7.31 1.30
N GLY A 94 0.19 6.09 1.73
CA GLY A 94 1.55 5.68 2.05
C GLY A 94 2.32 5.11 0.85
N PHE A 95 3.50 5.68 0.57
CA PHE A 95 4.42 5.25 -0.49
C PHE A 95 5.78 4.75 0.05
N GLY A 96 5.75 3.92 1.08
CA GLY A 96 6.93 3.27 1.65
C GLY A 96 7.66 4.05 2.75
N ARG A 97 7.25 5.29 3.06
CA ARG A 97 7.71 6.02 4.25
C ARG A 97 7.35 5.21 5.50
N ASP A 98 8.32 5.05 6.41
CA ASP A 98 8.16 4.26 7.64
C ASP A 98 7.66 2.82 7.37
N ASP A 99 8.04 2.27 6.21
CA ASP A 99 7.65 0.94 5.72
C ASP A 99 6.12 0.76 5.53
N LEU A 100 5.39 1.88 5.48
CA LEU A 100 3.96 1.92 5.25
C LEU A 100 3.66 2.06 3.75
N TRP A 101 2.87 1.13 3.23
CA TRP A 101 2.30 1.21 1.89
C TRP A 101 0.79 1.07 2.00
N GLY A 102 0.03 1.93 1.32
CA GLY A 102 -1.40 1.99 1.52
C GLY A 102 -1.82 2.95 2.63
N HIS A 103 -3.08 2.83 3.00
CA HIS A 103 -3.71 3.41 4.19
C HIS A 103 -4.30 2.29 5.09
N PRO A 104 -3.49 1.34 5.60
CA PRO A 104 -4.02 0.21 6.36
C PRO A 104 -4.70 0.66 7.67
N ARG A 105 -5.85 0.04 7.97
CA ARG A 105 -6.66 0.34 9.17
C ARG A 105 -5.84 0.26 10.46
N GLY A 106 -6.08 1.21 11.36
CA GLY A 106 -5.48 1.24 12.70
C GLY A 106 -4.04 1.74 12.73
N LYS A 107 -3.53 2.29 11.63
CA LYS A 107 -2.23 2.96 11.60
C LYS A 107 -2.40 4.46 11.82
N ASN A 108 -1.65 4.99 12.78
CA ASN A 108 -1.72 6.39 13.17
C ASN A 108 -0.47 7.14 12.68
N TYR A 109 -0.46 7.48 11.39
CA TYR A 109 0.59 8.32 10.80
C TYR A 109 -0.02 9.66 10.41
N ASP A 110 0.68 10.76 10.71
CA ASP A 110 0.19 12.10 10.40
C ASP A 110 -0.03 12.30 8.90
N PHE A 111 0.86 11.75 8.05
CA PHE A 111 0.74 11.88 6.60
C PHE A 111 -0.48 11.15 5.99
N LEU A 112 -1.17 10.28 6.75
CA LEU A 112 -2.46 9.71 6.32
C LEU A 112 -3.65 10.60 6.69
N ARG A 113 -3.44 11.61 7.55
CA ARG A 113 -4.48 12.51 8.07
C ARG A 113 -4.29 13.96 7.64
N THR A 114 -3.10 14.32 7.17
CA THR A 114 -2.83 15.60 6.51
C THR A 114 -3.41 15.55 5.09
N VAL A 115 -4.57 16.19 4.90
CA VAL A 115 -5.33 16.22 3.64
C VAL A 115 -5.43 17.65 3.09
N PRO A 116 -5.61 17.83 1.77
CA PRO A 116 -5.80 19.15 1.19
C PRO A 116 -7.10 19.80 1.66
N TRP A 117 -7.12 21.13 1.70
CA TRP A 117 -8.30 21.94 1.97
C TRP A 117 -8.32 23.12 1.00
N LEU A 118 -9.01 22.95 -0.12
CA LEU A 118 -9.16 23.98 -1.14
C LEU A 118 -10.53 24.62 -1.01
N VAL A 119 -10.55 25.95 -0.91
CA VAL A 119 -11.77 26.76 -0.88
C VAL A 119 -11.93 27.45 -2.23
N ILE A 120 -13.13 27.39 -2.79
CA ILE A 120 -13.54 28.12 -3.99
C ILE A 120 -14.71 29.02 -3.60
N GLU A 121 -14.63 30.29 -3.98
CA GLU A 121 -15.59 31.36 -3.68
C GLU A 121 -16.32 31.83 -4.93
#